data_AF-A0A1E2SJG7-F1
#
_entry.id   AF-A0A1E2SJG7-F1
#
_cell.length_a   1.000
_cell.length_b   1.000
_cell.length_c   1.000
_cell.angle_alpha   90.00
_cell.angle_beta   90.00
_cell.angle_gamma   90.00
#
_symmetry.space_group_name_H-M   'P 1'
#
loop_
_entity.id
_entity.type
_entity.pdbx_description
1 polymer ?
#
loop_
_entity_poly.entity_id
_entity_poly.type
_entity_poly.pdbx_seq_one_letter_code
_entity_poly.pdbx_strand_id
1 'polypeptide(L)'
;MLAPPASAQPLQDIVAVAAGRPTPQKLTVSSVVAAVSMNRDDPVASALAGVIASEGGRAGKQAAEAIVSALASGGSRQRIVATALSYLGDPYVLGGDDHSGIDCSGLVMVAYAQVGIRLGHLVHLQDNAGRRIGEAQAQPGDLVVFNDEEHIAIYLGDGVLVQAPAEGRPVEVSTVWEGVPHHFTRILPG
;
A
#
# COMPACT_ATOMS: atom_id res chain seq x y z
N MET A 1 30.17 49.26 -56.24
CA MET A 1 28.69 49.27 -56.36
C MET A 1 28.18 48.03 -55.63
N LEU A 2 27.30 48.27 -54.66
CA LEU A 2 26.92 47.38 -53.57
C LEU A 2 25.84 46.40 -54.04
N ALA A 3 26.13 45.09 -54.07
CA ALA A 3 25.13 44.04 -54.29
C ALA A 3 24.61 43.52 -52.93
N PRO A 4 23.29 43.31 -52.77
CA PRO A 4 22.68 42.97 -51.48
C PRO A 4 22.91 41.49 -51.07
N PRO A 5 22.78 41.16 -49.77
CA PRO A 5 23.22 39.88 -49.22
C PRO A 5 22.30 38.71 -49.60
N ALA A 6 22.93 37.59 -49.94
CA ALA A 6 22.29 36.31 -50.16
C ALA A 6 21.84 35.69 -48.83
N SER A 7 20.56 35.33 -48.75
CA SER A 7 19.94 34.61 -47.64
C SER A 7 20.61 33.25 -47.44
N ALA A 8 21.25 33.07 -46.28
CA ALA A 8 21.79 31.79 -45.86
C ALA A 8 20.67 30.89 -45.34
N GLN A 9 20.45 29.75 -46.00
CA GLN A 9 19.83 28.58 -45.37
C GLN A 9 20.94 27.63 -44.93
N PRO A 10 20.93 27.16 -43.67
CA PRO A 10 21.58 25.92 -43.33
C PRO A 10 20.53 24.83 -43.12
N LEU A 11 20.63 23.78 -43.94
CA LEU A 11 20.22 22.44 -43.54
C LEU A 11 21.42 21.78 -42.81
N GLN A 12 21.06 20.91 -41.87
CA GLN A 12 21.81 19.76 -41.35
C GLN A 12 22.72 19.98 -40.12
N ASP A 13 22.13 19.73 -38.94
CA ASP A 13 22.77 18.92 -37.89
C ASP A 13 21.81 17.75 -37.56
N ILE A 14 22.39 16.57 -37.35
CA ILE A 14 21.72 15.26 -37.41
C ILE A 14 21.77 14.59 -36.01
N VAL A 15 20.70 13.86 -35.65
CA VAL A 15 20.55 12.82 -34.59
C VAL A 15 20.35 13.38 -33.15
N ALA A 16 19.36 13.02 -32.32
CA ALA A 16 18.63 11.76 -32.16
C ALA A 16 17.21 11.93 -31.53
N VAL A 17 16.30 11.09 -32.03
CA VAL A 17 15.26 10.30 -31.33
C VAL A 17 14.42 10.93 -30.20
N ALA A 18 13.12 10.98 -30.51
CA ALA A 18 11.95 11.16 -29.67
C ALA A 18 11.93 10.43 -28.31
N ALA A 19 11.35 11.11 -27.31
CA ALA A 19 10.21 10.58 -26.56
C ALA A 19 9.49 11.74 -25.85
N GLY A 20 8.23 11.96 -26.21
CA GLY A 20 7.38 12.95 -25.56
C GLY A 20 7.27 12.69 -24.06
N ARG A 21 7.30 13.76 -23.27
CA ARG A 21 6.96 13.72 -21.85
C ARG A 21 5.59 13.03 -21.69
N PRO A 22 5.46 11.98 -20.87
CA PRO A 22 4.15 11.43 -20.57
C PRO A 22 3.35 12.52 -19.85
N THR A 23 2.27 12.95 -20.49
CA THR A 23 1.23 13.78 -19.87
C THR A 23 0.71 13.01 -18.64
N PRO A 24 0.56 13.65 -17.46
CA PRO A 24 -0.05 12.98 -16.33
C PRO A 24 -1.50 12.67 -16.68
N GLN A 25 -1.78 11.43 -17.04
CA GLN A 25 -3.16 10.97 -17.17
C GLN A 25 -3.75 11.00 -15.77
N LYS A 26 -4.68 11.95 -15.56
CA LYS A 26 -5.52 12.03 -14.37
C LYS A 26 -6.39 10.77 -14.34
N LEU A 27 -5.87 9.73 -13.70
CA LEU A 27 -6.60 8.50 -13.39
C LEU A 27 -7.75 8.90 -12.48
N THR A 28 -8.96 8.92 -13.01
CA THR A 28 -10.14 9.17 -12.21
C THR A 28 -10.44 7.90 -11.41
N VAL A 29 -10.85 8.07 -10.16
CA VAL A 29 -11.25 6.99 -9.24
C VAL A 29 -12.19 5.98 -9.94
N SER A 30 -13.00 6.43 -10.90
CA SER A 30 -13.89 5.61 -11.72
C SER A 30 -13.23 4.45 -12.48
N SER A 31 -11.99 4.58 -12.99
CA SER A 31 -11.37 3.48 -13.77
C SER A 31 -10.78 2.38 -12.89
N VAL A 32 -10.46 2.68 -11.63
CA VAL A 32 -10.01 1.69 -10.64
C VAL A 32 -11.22 0.98 -10.01
N VAL A 33 -12.27 1.75 -9.71
CA VAL A 33 -13.55 1.22 -9.18
C VAL A 33 -14.33 0.42 -10.23
N ALA A 34 -14.09 0.61 -11.53
CA ALA A 34 -14.74 -0.19 -12.57
C ALA A 34 -14.26 -1.65 -12.63
N ALA A 35 -13.06 -1.95 -12.13
CA ALA A 35 -12.49 -3.30 -12.15
C ALA A 35 -12.98 -4.17 -10.97
N VAL A 36 -13.46 -3.55 -9.89
CA VAL A 36 -13.95 -4.24 -8.70
C VAL A 36 -15.37 -3.73 -8.45
N SER A 37 -16.39 -4.59 -8.59
CA SER A 37 -17.76 -4.22 -8.20
C SER A 37 -17.81 -3.93 -6.69
N MET A 38 -17.50 -2.70 -6.29
CA MET A 38 -17.48 -2.25 -4.90
C MET A 38 -18.47 -1.12 -4.71
N ASN A 39 -19.23 -1.21 -3.62
CA ASN A 39 -20.20 -0.19 -3.23
C ASN A 39 -19.45 1.09 -2.82
N ARG A 40 -20.04 2.27 -3.05
CA ARG A 40 -19.38 3.57 -2.75
C ARG A 40 -19.16 3.83 -1.26
N ASP A 41 -19.79 3.04 -0.39
CA ASP A 41 -19.62 3.08 1.06
C ASP A 41 -18.57 2.05 1.54
N ASP A 42 -17.77 1.49 0.63
CA ASP A 42 -16.73 0.51 0.93
C ASP A 42 -15.48 1.23 1.48
N PRO A 43 -14.96 0.84 2.66
CA PRO A 43 -13.76 1.44 3.24
C PRO A 43 -12.51 1.31 2.35
N VAL A 44 -12.50 0.38 1.38
CA VAL A 44 -11.48 0.32 0.32
C VAL A 44 -11.51 1.55 -0.59
N ALA A 45 -12.68 2.14 -0.86
CA ALA A 45 -12.79 3.38 -1.63
C ALA A 45 -12.23 4.57 -0.85
N SER A 46 -12.42 4.59 0.48
CA SER A 46 -11.82 5.58 1.39
C SER A 46 -10.30 5.40 1.53
N ALA A 47 -9.81 4.15 1.54
CA ALA A 47 -8.39 3.81 1.49
C ALA A 47 -7.70 4.41 0.26
N LEU A 48 -8.30 4.14 -0.89
CA LEU A 48 -7.83 4.60 -2.17
C LEU A 48 -7.88 6.13 -2.26
N ALA A 49 -8.96 6.74 -1.77
CA ALA A 49 -9.11 8.19 -1.73
C ALA A 49 -8.10 8.85 -0.77
N GLY A 50 -7.84 8.26 0.39
CA GLY A 50 -6.88 8.72 1.39
C GLY A 50 -5.45 8.67 0.85
N VAL A 51 -5.04 7.53 0.28
CA VAL A 51 -3.73 7.32 -0.36
C VAL A 51 -3.49 8.28 -1.54
N ILE A 52 -4.49 8.46 -2.40
CA ILE A 52 -4.39 9.39 -3.53
C ILE A 52 -4.27 10.84 -3.03
N ALA A 53 -4.88 11.17 -1.89
CA ALA A 53 -4.85 12.51 -1.30
C ALA A 53 -3.56 12.79 -0.48
N SER A 54 -2.99 11.80 0.21
CA SER A 54 -1.88 11.98 1.14
C SER A 54 -0.50 11.89 0.49
N GLU A 55 -0.30 10.96 -0.44
CA GLU A 55 1.03 10.69 -0.98
C GLU A 55 1.32 11.51 -2.25
N GLY A 56 0.30 11.76 -3.06
CA GLY A 56 0.45 12.38 -4.38
C GLY A 56 1.45 11.63 -5.29
N GLY A 57 1.49 11.99 -6.57
CA GLY A 57 2.52 11.49 -7.48
C GLY A 57 2.59 9.97 -7.64
N ARG A 58 3.79 9.39 -7.52
CA ARG A 58 4.07 7.97 -7.84
C ARG A 58 3.70 7.03 -6.70
N ALA A 59 3.88 7.45 -5.46
CA ALA A 59 3.70 6.60 -4.30
C ALA A 59 2.21 6.34 -4.03
N GLY A 60 1.36 7.36 -4.18
CA GLY A 60 -0.11 7.16 -4.17
C GLY A 60 -0.60 6.23 -5.28
N LYS A 61 0.03 6.26 -6.47
CA LYS A 61 -0.29 5.32 -7.56
C LYS A 61 0.14 3.89 -7.21
N GLN A 62 1.34 3.71 -6.67
CA GLN A 62 1.86 2.41 -6.24
C GLN A 62 0.96 1.77 -5.17
N ALA A 63 0.58 2.55 -4.15
CA ALA A 63 -0.32 2.07 -3.12
C ALA A 63 -1.72 1.72 -3.65
N ALA A 64 -2.26 2.50 -4.60
CA ALA A 64 -3.51 2.15 -5.28
C ALA A 64 -3.42 0.82 -6.06
N GLU A 65 -2.34 0.61 -6.83
CA GLU A 65 -2.12 -0.62 -7.60
C GLU A 65 -1.95 -1.84 -6.66
N ALA A 66 -1.20 -1.67 -5.56
CA ALA A 66 -1.01 -2.71 -4.54
C ALA A 66 -2.33 -3.12 -3.88
N ILE A 67 -3.16 -2.15 -3.46
CA ILE A 67 -4.47 -2.43 -2.86
C ILE A 67 -5.36 -3.23 -3.82
N VAL A 68 -5.45 -2.81 -5.09
CA VAL A 68 -6.28 -3.49 -6.09
C VAL A 68 -5.79 -4.91 -6.33
N SER A 69 -4.47 -5.10 -6.48
CA SER A 69 -3.85 -6.41 -6.66
C SER A 69 -4.10 -7.33 -5.45
N ALA A 70 -3.93 -6.80 -4.24
CA ALA A 70 -4.18 -7.52 -3.00
C ALA A 70 -5.62 -7.99 -2.88
N LEU A 71 -6.59 -7.15 -3.23
CA LEU A 71 -8.01 -7.50 -3.20
C LEU A 71 -8.41 -8.45 -4.33
N ALA A 72 -7.71 -8.42 -5.47
CA ALA A 72 -7.93 -9.38 -6.55
C ALA A 72 -7.41 -10.80 -6.25
N SER A 73 -6.53 -10.96 -5.25
CA SER A 73 -5.93 -12.26 -4.91
C SER A 73 -6.93 -13.33 -4.44
N GLY A 74 -8.11 -12.92 -3.99
CA GLY A 74 -9.15 -13.82 -3.48
C GLY A 74 -8.77 -14.60 -2.21
N GLY A 75 -9.64 -15.52 -1.81
CA GLY A 75 -9.39 -16.44 -0.70
C GLY A 75 -9.12 -15.75 0.64
N SER A 76 -8.27 -16.36 1.48
CA SER A 76 -7.98 -15.84 2.81
C SER A 76 -7.18 -14.53 2.77
N ARG A 77 -6.27 -14.36 1.81
CA ARG A 77 -5.45 -13.14 1.68
C ARG A 77 -6.31 -11.90 1.44
N GLN A 78 -7.22 -11.99 0.48
CA GLN A 78 -8.18 -10.92 0.19
C GLN A 78 -9.01 -10.57 1.42
N ARG A 79 -9.49 -11.54 2.19
CA ARG A 79 -10.30 -11.26 3.39
C ARG A 79 -9.50 -10.60 4.50
N ILE A 80 -8.25 -11.00 4.72
CA ILE A 80 -7.34 -10.35 5.69
C ILE A 80 -7.14 -8.89 5.28
N VAL A 81 -6.75 -8.65 4.02
CA VAL A 81 -6.49 -7.31 3.51
C VAL A 81 -7.74 -6.44 3.55
N ALA A 82 -8.88 -6.95 3.07
CA ALA A 82 -10.14 -6.20 3.10
C ALA A 82 -10.56 -5.81 4.52
N THR A 83 -10.34 -6.70 5.49
CA THR A 83 -10.62 -6.41 6.90
C THR A 83 -9.67 -5.35 7.44
N ALA A 84 -8.36 -5.45 7.18
CA ALA A 84 -7.42 -4.43 7.63
C ALA A 84 -7.72 -3.04 7.02
N LEU A 85 -8.07 -3.01 5.73
CA LEU A 85 -8.47 -1.78 5.05
C LEU A 85 -9.80 -1.21 5.59
N SER A 86 -10.65 -2.01 6.24
CA SER A 86 -11.90 -1.51 6.83
C SER A 86 -11.69 -0.59 8.02
N TYR A 87 -10.51 -0.62 8.63
CA TYR A 87 -10.15 0.22 9.78
C TYR A 87 -9.50 1.54 9.38
N LEU A 88 -9.32 1.81 8.08
CA LEU A 88 -8.61 3.03 7.66
C LEU A 88 -9.29 4.30 8.14
N GLY A 89 -8.51 5.17 8.77
CA GLY A 89 -9.00 6.38 9.42
C GLY A 89 -9.36 6.20 10.90
N ASP A 90 -9.46 4.98 11.41
CA ASP A 90 -9.74 4.75 12.83
C ASP A 90 -8.59 5.24 13.71
N PRO A 91 -8.88 5.78 14.90
CA PRO A 91 -7.85 6.31 15.78
C PRO A 91 -6.96 5.19 16.33
N TYR A 92 -5.68 5.50 16.51
CA TYR A 92 -4.80 4.61 17.27
C TYR A 92 -5.16 4.66 18.76
N VAL A 93 -5.37 3.49 19.36
CA VAL A 93 -5.51 3.31 20.81
C VAL A 93 -4.73 2.07 21.22
N LEU A 94 -3.75 2.24 22.12
CA LEU A 94 -2.94 1.14 22.65
C LEU A 94 -3.85 0.11 23.34
N GLY A 95 -3.71 -1.17 22.96
CA GLY A 95 -4.57 -2.27 23.40
C GLY A 95 -5.95 -2.30 22.75
N GLY A 96 -6.22 -1.42 21.79
CA GLY A 96 -7.48 -1.38 21.06
C GLY A 96 -7.56 -2.43 19.95
N ASP A 97 -8.76 -2.92 19.69
CA ASP A 97 -9.07 -3.97 18.72
C ASP A 97 -10.44 -3.77 18.01
N ASP A 98 -10.96 -2.54 18.00
CA ASP A 98 -12.21 -2.20 17.34
C ASP A 98 -12.19 -0.80 16.69
N HIS A 99 -13.30 -0.41 16.05
CA HIS A 99 -13.40 0.87 15.33
C HIS A 99 -13.40 2.11 16.25
N SER A 100 -13.55 1.94 17.58
CA SER A 100 -13.39 3.04 18.54
C SER A 100 -11.92 3.35 18.83
N GLY A 101 -11.03 2.41 18.53
CA GLY A 101 -9.59 2.57 18.60
C GLY A 101 -8.87 1.24 18.44
N ILE A 102 -7.76 1.26 17.70
CA ILE A 102 -7.01 0.04 17.38
C ILE A 102 -5.49 0.28 17.39
N ASP A 103 -4.72 -0.69 17.89
CA ASP A 103 -3.26 -0.67 17.77
C ASP A 103 -2.74 -1.61 16.67
N CYS A 104 -1.41 -1.62 16.50
CA CYS A 104 -0.75 -2.38 15.43
C CYS A 104 -1.06 -3.88 15.50
N SER A 105 -0.94 -4.47 16.69
CA SER A 105 -1.26 -5.88 16.93
C SER A 105 -2.77 -6.14 16.90
N GLY A 106 -3.61 -5.20 17.34
CA GLY A 106 -5.06 -5.29 17.28
C GLY A 106 -5.53 -5.39 15.84
N LEU A 107 -4.97 -4.57 14.95
CA LEU A 107 -5.27 -4.58 13.51
C LEU A 107 -4.95 -5.95 12.88
N VAL A 108 -3.80 -6.53 13.21
CA VAL A 108 -3.41 -7.88 12.74
C VAL A 108 -4.36 -8.94 13.31
N MET A 109 -4.68 -8.85 14.60
CA MET A 109 -5.55 -9.80 15.29
C MET A 109 -6.94 -9.85 14.65
N VAL A 110 -7.58 -8.70 14.43
CA VAL A 110 -8.93 -8.64 13.83
C VAL A 110 -8.93 -9.09 12.38
N ALA A 111 -7.89 -8.73 11.60
CA ALA A 111 -7.80 -9.11 10.20
C ALA A 111 -7.64 -10.63 10.01
N TYR A 112 -6.83 -11.28 10.85
CA TYR A 112 -6.65 -12.74 10.82
C TYR A 112 -7.85 -13.51 11.42
N ALA A 113 -8.56 -12.91 12.38
CA ALA A 113 -9.78 -13.50 12.93
C ALA A 113 -10.85 -13.72 11.84
N GLN A 114 -10.91 -12.85 10.81
CA GLN A 114 -11.84 -12.97 9.68
C GLN A 114 -11.64 -14.25 8.85
N VAL A 115 -10.45 -14.87 8.93
CA VAL A 115 -10.16 -16.13 8.25
C VAL A 115 -10.06 -17.31 9.24
N GLY A 116 -10.53 -17.12 10.47
CA GLY A 116 -10.57 -18.16 11.50
C GLY A 116 -9.26 -18.37 12.25
N ILE A 117 -8.27 -17.49 12.07
CA ILE A 117 -6.97 -17.57 12.76
C ILE A 117 -7.00 -16.61 13.95
N ARG A 118 -6.95 -17.17 15.16
CA ARG A 118 -6.91 -16.38 16.40
C ARG A 118 -5.47 -16.11 16.79
N LEU A 119 -5.12 -14.84 16.91
CA LEU A 119 -3.79 -14.40 17.31
C LEU A 119 -3.87 -13.73 18.69
N GLY A 120 -2.75 -13.74 19.42
CA GLY A 120 -2.62 -12.92 20.63
C GLY A 120 -2.52 -11.44 20.27
N HIS A 121 -2.95 -10.57 21.18
CA HIS A 121 -2.87 -9.11 21.04
C HIS A 121 -1.48 -8.58 21.45
N LEU A 122 -0.42 -9.18 20.90
CA LEU A 122 0.97 -8.81 21.15
C LEU A 122 1.82 -9.13 19.91
N VAL A 123 2.68 -8.21 19.50
CA VAL A 123 3.50 -8.35 18.27
C VAL A 123 4.32 -9.63 18.28
N HIS A 124 5.06 -9.92 19.36
CA HIS A 124 5.87 -11.13 19.46
C HIS A 124 5.05 -12.42 19.37
N LEU A 125 3.82 -12.46 19.88
CA LEU A 125 2.95 -13.63 19.76
C LEU A 125 2.50 -13.84 18.31
N GLN A 126 2.29 -12.75 17.58
CA GLN A 126 1.88 -12.78 16.18
C GLN A 126 3.03 -13.18 15.26
N ASP A 127 4.23 -12.65 15.50
CA ASP A 127 5.42 -13.02 14.75
C ASP A 127 5.76 -14.51 14.95
N ASN A 128 5.74 -14.98 16.20
CA ASN A 128 6.00 -16.38 16.53
C ASN A 128 4.91 -17.36 16.06
N ALA A 129 3.72 -16.88 15.68
CA ALA A 129 2.66 -17.71 15.11
C ALA A 129 2.92 -18.09 13.64
N GLY A 130 3.83 -17.38 12.96
CA GLY A 130 4.15 -17.60 11.56
C GLY A 130 5.55 -18.16 11.33
N ARG A 131 5.96 -18.21 10.07
CA ARG A 131 7.35 -18.44 9.67
C ARG A 131 7.95 -17.19 9.04
N ARG A 132 9.22 -16.92 9.33
CA ARG A 132 9.97 -15.88 8.62
C ARG A 132 10.11 -16.23 7.14
N ILE A 133 9.93 -15.24 6.28
CA ILE A 133 10.05 -15.36 4.82
C ILE A 133 10.97 -14.27 4.27
N GLY A 134 11.51 -14.49 3.07
CA GLY A 134 12.21 -13.44 2.34
C GLY A 134 11.22 -12.46 1.72
N GLU A 135 11.64 -11.20 1.56
CA GLU A 135 10.83 -10.14 0.93
C GLU A 135 10.33 -10.55 -0.47
N ALA A 136 11.19 -11.18 -1.29
CA ALA A 136 10.82 -11.67 -2.62
C ALA A 136 9.73 -12.76 -2.60
N GLN A 137 9.45 -13.35 -1.43
CA GLN A 137 8.37 -14.32 -1.26
C GLN A 137 7.11 -13.69 -0.67
N ALA A 138 7.19 -12.45 -0.14
CA ALA A 138 6.10 -11.79 0.55
C ALA A 138 4.90 -11.59 -0.37
N GLN A 139 3.72 -11.85 0.18
CA GLN A 139 2.44 -11.77 -0.51
C GLN A 139 1.46 -10.93 0.32
N PRO A 140 0.44 -10.35 -0.32
CA PRO A 140 -0.60 -9.63 0.42
C PRO A 140 -1.18 -10.44 1.58
N GLY A 141 -1.33 -9.80 2.72
CA GLY A 141 -1.75 -10.42 3.98
C GLY A 141 -0.62 -10.99 4.84
N ASP A 142 0.61 -11.13 4.33
CA ASP A 142 1.77 -11.44 5.19
C ASP A 142 2.09 -10.25 6.11
N LEU A 143 2.82 -10.51 7.19
CA LEU A 143 3.17 -9.52 8.19
C LEU A 143 4.51 -8.86 7.86
N VAL A 144 4.62 -7.57 8.18
CA VAL A 144 5.90 -6.85 8.24
C VAL A 144 6.13 -6.47 9.70
N VAL A 145 7.21 -6.96 10.29
CA VAL A 145 7.57 -6.76 11.69
C VAL A 145 8.79 -5.86 11.74
N PHE A 146 8.74 -4.77 12.51
CA PHE A 146 9.77 -3.74 12.58
C PHE A 146 10.49 -3.73 13.93
N ASN A 147 11.75 -3.29 13.93
CA ASN A 147 12.57 -3.02 15.11
C ASN A 147 12.47 -4.09 16.20
N ASP A 148 12.76 -5.35 15.86
CA ASP A 148 12.75 -6.46 16.82
C ASP A 148 11.41 -6.57 17.60
N GLU A 149 10.29 -6.61 16.88
CA GLU A 149 8.93 -6.81 17.40
C GLU A 149 8.31 -5.60 18.12
N GLU A 150 8.85 -4.38 17.94
CA GLU A 150 8.24 -3.14 18.46
C GLU A 150 6.96 -2.74 17.70
N HIS A 151 6.87 -3.05 16.40
CA HIS A 151 5.72 -2.70 15.56
C HIS A 151 5.43 -3.75 14.50
N ILE A 152 4.17 -3.82 14.07
CA ILE A 152 3.71 -4.77 13.07
C ILE A 152 2.69 -4.16 12.12
N ALA A 153 2.75 -4.57 10.86
CA ALA A 153 1.85 -4.15 9.79
C ALA A 153 1.44 -5.33 8.91
N ILE A 154 0.39 -5.14 8.11
CA ILE A 154 -0.03 -6.11 7.10
C ILE A 154 0.45 -5.64 5.72
N TYR A 155 1.18 -6.51 5.04
CA TYR A 155 1.71 -6.26 3.71
C TYR A 155 0.59 -6.28 2.66
N LEU A 156 0.60 -5.29 1.76
CA LEU A 156 -0.33 -5.17 0.63
C LEU A 156 0.31 -5.53 -0.71
N GLY A 157 1.62 -5.75 -0.76
CA GLY A 157 2.36 -5.95 -2.01
C GLY A 157 3.15 -4.70 -2.42
N ASP A 158 4.13 -4.88 -3.30
CA ASP A 158 4.94 -3.80 -3.90
C ASP A 158 5.52 -2.78 -2.91
N GLY A 159 5.96 -3.24 -1.73
CA GLY A 159 6.51 -2.37 -0.69
C GLY A 159 5.46 -1.51 0.01
N VAL A 160 4.17 -1.86 -0.08
CA VAL A 160 3.04 -1.14 0.52
C VAL A 160 2.48 -1.96 1.68
N LEU A 161 2.04 -1.27 2.74
CA LEU A 161 1.46 -1.88 3.93
C LEU A 161 0.28 -1.06 4.47
N VAL A 162 -0.57 -1.70 5.27
CA VAL A 162 -1.59 -1.06 6.10
C VAL A 162 -1.21 -1.25 7.58
N GLN A 163 -1.34 -0.18 8.37
CA GLN A 163 -0.88 -0.15 9.75
C GLN A 163 -1.70 0.80 10.63
N ALA A 164 -1.70 0.51 11.94
CA ALA A 164 -2.05 1.46 13.00
C ALA A 164 -0.74 1.94 13.66
N PRO A 165 -0.17 3.09 13.24
CA PRO A 165 1.25 3.37 13.48
C PRO A 165 1.57 3.83 14.91
N ALA A 166 0.83 4.79 15.46
CA ALA A 166 1.06 5.36 16.79
C ALA A 166 -0.06 6.33 17.18
N GLU A 167 -0.12 6.72 18.46
CA GLU A 167 -1.06 7.72 18.97
C GLU A 167 -1.00 9.03 18.16
N GLY A 168 -2.17 9.60 17.87
CA GLY A 168 -2.30 10.81 17.05
C GLY A 168 -2.20 10.57 15.54
N ARG A 169 -1.96 9.32 15.11
CA ARG A 169 -2.00 8.91 13.70
C ARG A 169 -3.02 7.79 13.52
N PRO A 170 -4.04 7.98 12.67
CA PRO A 170 -5.04 6.94 12.46
C PRO A 170 -4.44 5.77 11.68
N VAL A 171 -5.20 4.68 11.56
CA VAL A 171 -4.88 3.60 10.63
C VAL A 171 -4.73 4.18 9.22
N GLU A 172 -3.63 3.81 8.57
CA GLU A 172 -3.22 4.37 7.29
C GLU A 172 -2.56 3.32 6.39
N VAL A 173 -2.43 3.66 5.12
CA VAL A 173 -1.58 2.94 4.16
C VAL A 173 -0.31 3.75 3.95
N SER A 174 0.83 3.07 3.98
CA SER A 174 2.13 3.67 3.70
C SER A 174 3.01 2.70 2.92
N THR A 175 4.17 3.18 2.47
CA THR A 175 5.24 2.29 2.03
C THR A 175 5.99 1.71 3.23
N VAL A 176 6.65 0.57 3.03
CA VAL A 176 7.61 0.00 3.94
C VAL A 176 8.72 1.02 4.17
N TRP A 177 9.07 1.25 5.43
CA TRP A 177 10.01 2.29 5.80
C TRP A 177 11.44 1.92 5.40
N GLU A 178 12.02 2.69 4.48
CA GLU A 178 13.42 2.52 4.10
C GLU A 178 14.35 2.79 5.29
N GLY A 179 15.37 1.95 5.45
CA GLY A 179 16.39 2.11 6.50
C GLY A 179 15.95 1.71 7.90
N VAL A 180 14.69 1.29 8.09
CA VAL A 180 14.20 0.74 9.36
C VAL A 180 14.38 -0.78 9.34
N PRO A 181 15.04 -1.39 10.33
CA PRO A 181 15.13 -2.85 10.46
C PRO A 181 13.76 -3.51 10.46
N HIS A 182 13.56 -4.48 9.58
CA HIS A 182 12.31 -5.22 9.49
C HIS A 182 12.50 -6.63 8.92
N HIS A 183 11.48 -7.47 9.10
CA HIS A 183 11.36 -8.76 8.45
C HIS A 183 9.91 -9.11 8.10
N PHE A 184 9.77 -10.10 7.24
CA PHE A 184 8.47 -10.60 6.80
C PHE A 184 8.14 -11.93 7.45
N THR A 185 6.89 -12.06 7.89
CA THR A 185 6.37 -13.29 8.51
C THR A 185 5.08 -13.74 7.85
N ARG A 186 4.99 -15.03 7.53
CA ARG A 186 3.79 -15.65 6.95
C ARG A 186 3.13 -16.58 7.95
N ILE A 187 1.87 -16.28 8.28
CA ILE A 187 1.02 -17.12 9.11
C ILE A 187 0.16 -18.06 8.26
N LEU A 188 -0.33 -17.62 7.10
CA LEU A 188 -1.16 -18.47 6.24
C LEU A 188 -0.41 -19.74 5.80
N PRO A 189 -1.08 -20.91 5.81
CA PRO A 189 -0.48 -22.14 5.29
C PRO A 189 -0.12 -21.98 3.80
N GLY A 190 0.99 -22.61 3.41
CA GLY A 190 1.49 -22.61 2.03
C GLY A 190 0.70 -23.49 1.09
#